data_AF-A0A4V2Z0I2-F1
#
_entry.id   AF-A0A4V2Z0I2-F1
#
_cell.length_a   1.000
_cell.length_b   1.000
_cell.length_c   1.000
_cell.angle_alpha   90.00
_cell.angle_beta   90.00
_cell.angle_gamma   90.00
#
_symmetry.space_group_name_H-M   'P 1'
#
loop_
_entity.id
_entity.type
_entity.pdbx_description
1 polymer ?
#
loop_
_entity_poly.entity_id
_entity_poly.type
_entity_poly.pdbx_seq_one_letter_code
_entity_poly.pdbx_strand_id
1 'polypeptide(L)'
;MVKPYARDYYLPWPDNPALGAVPDRTKWLEYDVHGQYFGWGIFPLPVVTDELARFRSASAAGCSVVQLRIDWERINALWALDTFGQVNLATAVQAARDTDADADALLAAALRTTGVVSADVGARELEQLAALWLELYPIALRVLYVAGNVYNTSSMIPNGVAQGWSYMHMLGGMRGWDGPQIGSLEVADPLVVADLLAEKADALADYVAWDRRMREWQASGALRLPDPSGVGDVLEWSSLYVRAFVASAEIVVLVKAAETRDLTQAEDEALRRSVERLADVRTTTQKRDARNGYRHYARLLVDPGHLTLMIDKARSTLATHLVN
;
A
#
# COMPACT_ATOMS: atom_id res chain seq x y z
N MET A 1 23.51 -10.74 -4.46
CA MET A 1 22.47 -9.78 -4.06
C MET A 1 21.18 -10.56 -3.81
N VAL A 2 20.49 -10.30 -2.71
CA VAL A 2 19.30 -11.03 -2.26
C VAL A 2 18.27 -9.99 -1.81
N LYS A 3 16.99 -10.18 -2.14
CA LYS A 3 15.90 -9.35 -1.61
C LYS A 3 15.52 -9.80 -0.20
N PRO A 4 15.05 -8.92 0.69
CA PRO A 4 14.64 -9.30 2.04
C PRO A 4 13.41 -10.21 2.06
N TYR A 5 12.54 -10.15 1.05
CA TYR A 5 11.28 -10.89 1.02
C TYR A 5 11.37 -12.17 0.20
N ALA A 6 10.57 -13.16 0.59
CA ALA A 6 10.33 -14.41 -0.13
C ALA A 6 9.91 -14.21 -1.58
N ARG A 7 9.19 -13.11 -1.87
CA ARG A 7 8.83 -12.72 -3.23
C ARG A 7 8.79 -11.21 -3.40
N ASP A 8 9.44 -10.76 -4.47
CA ASP A 8 9.57 -9.36 -4.89
C ASP A 8 9.76 -8.38 -3.71
N TYR A 9 9.08 -7.23 -3.70
CA TYR A 9 9.11 -6.23 -2.61
C TYR A 9 7.76 -6.15 -1.88
N TYR A 10 7.13 -7.30 -1.63
CA TYR A 10 5.79 -7.37 -1.04
C TYR A 10 5.82 -7.22 0.48
N LEU A 11 5.04 -6.27 1.01
CA LEU A 11 4.87 -6.09 2.45
C LEU A 11 3.62 -6.84 2.92
N PRO A 12 3.61 -7.55 4.07
CA PRO A 12 4.71 -7.86 4.99
C PRO A 12 5.24 -9.29 4.76
N TRP A 13 5.58 -9.69 3.53
CA TRP A 13 5.88 -11.09 3.21
C TRP A 13 7.06 -11.66 4.04
N PRO A 14 7.14 -13.00 4.20
CA PRO A 14 8.23 -13.64 4.95
C PRO A 14 9.61 -13.30 4.43
N ASP A 15 10.60 -13.53 5.29
CA ASP A 15 11.99 -13.41 4.91
C ASP A 15 12.34 -14.34 3.75
N ASN A 16 13.24 -13.86 2.89
CA ASN A 16 13.71 -14.64 1.77
C ASN A 16 14.52 -15.85 2.27
N PRO A 17 14.10 -17.10 1.97
CA PRO A 17 14.82 -18.29 2.42
C PRO A 17 16.26 -18.36 1.88
N ALA A 18 16.56 -17.65 0.78
CA ALA A 18 17.91 -17.56 0.24
C ALA A 18 18.89 -16.77 1.14
N LEU A 19 18.42 -15.97 2.10
CA LEU A 19 19.29 -15.26 3.06
C LEU A 19 20.18 -16.25 3.84
N GLY A 20 19.60 -17.37 4.27
CA GLY A 20 20.31 -18.43 5.01
C GLY A 20 20.99 -19.48 4.14
N ALA A 21 20.69 -19.55 2.83
CA ALA A 21 21.04 -20.70 1.99
C ALA A 21 22.51 -20.73 1.49
N VAL A 22 23.21 -19.59 1.52
CA VAL A 22 24.59 -19.46 1.00
C VAL A 22 25.51 -18.85 2.07
N PRO A 23 26.08 -19.66 2.99
CA PRO A 23 26.91 -19.15 4.08
C PRO A 23 28.28 -18.65 3.60
N ASP A 24 28.88 -19.29 2.58
CA ASP A 24 30.27 -19.03 2.15
C ASP A 24 30.41 -17.92 1.10
N ARG A 25 29.41 -17.03 0.98
CA ARG A 25 29.38 -15.97 -0.04
C ARG A 25 29.07 -14.63 0.61
N THR A 26 29.73 -13.58 0.12
CA THR A 26 29.33 -12.20 0.46
C THR A 26 27.91 -11.95 -0.01
N LYS A 27 27.03 -11.57 0.92
CA LYS A 27 25.62 -11.27 0.64
C LYS A 27 25.36 -9.77 0.76
N TRP A 28 24.69 -9.25 -0.25
CA TRP A 28 24.22 -7.88 -0.30
C TRP A 28 22.70 -7.93 -0.30
N LEU A 29 22.07 -7.20 0.61
CA LEU A 29 20.64 -7.03 0.66
C LEU A 29 20.24 -5.92 -0.32
N GLU A 30 19.24 -6.14 -1.16
CA GLU A 30 18.61 -5.07 -1.95
C GLU A 30 17.25 -4.74 -1.35
N TYR A 31 17.03 -3.49 -0.93
CA TYR A 31 15.78 -3.02 -0.33
C TYR A 31 15.17 -1.88 -1.18
N ASP A 32 13.85 -1.89 -1.32
CA ASP A 32 13.12 -0.90 -2.11
C ASP A 32 12.64 0.27 -1.24
N VAL A 33 13.22 1.45 -1.42
CA VAL A 33 12.75 2.69 -0.74
C VAL A 33 11.89 3.56 -1.67
N HIS A 34 11.85 3.27 -2.98
CA HIS A 34 10.96 3.91 -3.94
C HIS A 34 9.49 3.57 -3.66
N GLY A 35 9.22 2.31 -3.31
CA GLY A 35 7.89 1.87 -2.88
C GLY A 35 7.03 1.27 -3.96
N GLN A 36 7.61 0.38 -4.78
CA GLN A 36 6.93 -0.31 -5.87
C GLN A 36 5.60 -0.95 -5.44
N TYR A 37 5.51 -1.51 -4.23
CA TYR A 37 4.28 -2.14 -3.70
C TYR A 37 3.68 -1.42 -2.49
N PHE A 38 4.06 -0.16 -2.29
CA PHE A 38 3.50 0.69 -1.25
C PHE A 38 3.31 2.16 -1.67
N GLY A 39 3.02 2.38 -2.96
CA GLY A 39 2.49 3.64 -3.48
C GLY A 39 3.50 4.64 -4.02
N TRP A 40 4.70 4.17 -4.39
CA TRP A 40 5.75 4.92 -5.11
C TRP A 40 6.18 6.24 -4.43
N GLY A 41 6.02 6.33 -3.11
CA GLY A 41 6.23 7.54 -2.32
C GLY A 41 5.23 8.67 -2.59
N ILE A 42 4.24 8.46 -3.46
CA ILE A 42 3.10 9.37 -3.65
C ILE A 42 2.06 9.13 -2.55
N PHE A 43 1.83 7.87 -2.19
CA PHE A 43 1.22 7.52 -0.92
C PHE A 43 2.30 7.60 0.17
N PRO A 44 2.18 8.49 1.17
CA PRO A 44 3.26 8.81 2.09
C PRO A 44 3.36 7.75 3.21
N LEU A 45 3.78 6.54 2.85
CA LEU A 45 3.93 5.42 3.77
C LEU A 45 5.37 5.30 4.29
N PRO A 46 5.62 5.48 5.60
CA PRO A 46 6.87 5.11 6.22
C PRO A 46 6.95 3.59 6.37
N VAL A 47 8.12 3.01 6.08
CA VAL A 47 8.37 1.56 6.20
C VAL A 47 9.48 1.21 7.19
N VAL A 48 9.84 2.14 8.09
CA VAL A 48 10.94 2.01 9.06
C VAL A 48 10.87 0.75 9.94
N THR A 49 9.67 0.33 10.33
CA THR A 49 9.48 -0.88 11.14
C THR A 49 9.85 -2.14 10.36
N ASP A 50 9.51 -2.17 9.07
CA ASP A 50 9.91 -3.26 8.18
C ASP A 50 11.41 -3.17 7.86
N GLU A 51 11.96 -1.98 7.57
CA GLU A 51 13.40 -1.77 7.38
C GLU A 51 14.22 -2.36 8.52
N LEU A 52 13.90 -2.01 9.77
CA LEU A 52 14.56 -2.55 10.97
C LEU A 52 14.46 -4.07 11.04
N ALA A 53 13.27 -4.64 10.83
CA ALA A 53 13.06 -6.08 10.86
C ALA A 53 13.88 -6.82 9.79
N ARG A 54 13.84 -6.32 8.54
CA ARG A 54 14.56 -6.94 7.42
C ARG A 54 16.06 -6.78 7.51
N PHE A 55 16.54 -5.64 7.98
CA PHE A 55 17.98 -5.41 8.14
C PHE A 55 18.54 -6.23 9.30
N ARG A 56 17.78 -6.40 10.40
CA ARG A 56 18.14 -7.31 11.48
C ARG A 56 18.23 -8.76 10.99
N SER A 57 17.23 -9.23 10.25
CA SER A 57 17.23 -10.59 9.68
C SER A 57 18.39 -10.81 8.70
N ALA A 58 18.62 -9.85 7.79
CA ALA A 58 19.72 -9.90 6.83
C ALA A 58 21.10 -9.86 7.53
N SER A 59 21.26 -9.01 8.55
CA SER A 59 22.47 -8.93 9.37
C SER A 59 22.75 -10.27 10.07
N ALA A 60 21.73 -10.86 10.70
CA ALA A 60 21.83 -12.18 11.34
C ALA A 60 22.18 -13.29 10.32
N ALA A 61 21.74 -13.15 9.08
CA ALA A 61 22.10 -14.05 7.99
C ALA A 61 23.51 -13.79 7.41
N GLY A 62 24.23 -12.76 7.85
CA GLY A 62 25.58 -12.43 7.39
C GLY A 62 25.64 -11.56 6.12
N CYS A 63 24.59 -10.78 5.83
CA CYS A 63 24.66 -9.73 4.83
C CYS A 63 25.56 -8.59 5.31
N SER A 64 26.50 -8.17 4.45
CA SER A 64 27.49 -7.14 4.81
C SER A 64 27.22 -5.77 4.17
N VAL A 65 26.25 -5.69 3.26
CA VAL A 65 25.89 -4.48 2.52
C VAL A 65 24.38 -4.41 2.37
N VAL A 66 23.82 -3.21 2.54
CA VAL A 66 22.44 -2.87 2.16
C VAL A 66 22.50 -1.91 0.97
N GLN A 67 21.93 -2.34 -0.15
CA GLN A 67 21.73 -1.54 -1.36
C GLN A 67 20.28 -1.04 -1.37
N LEU A 68 20.11 0.27 -1.43
CA LEU A 68 18.79 0.92 -1.41
C LEU A 68 18.40 1.31 -2.83
N ARG A 69 17.30 0.75 -3.32
CA ARG A 69 16.74 1.07 -4.63
C ARG A 69 15.87 2.32 -4.53
N ILE A 70 16.29 3.38 -5.21
CA ILE A 70 15.66 4.71 -5.17
C ILE A 70 14.75 5.00 -6.37
N ASP A 71 14.78 4.16 -7.40
CA ASP A 71 13.99 4.31 -8.61
C ASP A 71 13.48 2.95 -9.10
N TRP A 72 12.54 2.98 -10.03
CA TRP A 72 12.05 1.77 -10.68
C TRP A 72 12.11 1.95 -12.20
N GLU A 73 12.74 0.99 -12.90
CA GLU A 73 13.04 1.09 -14.34
C GLU A 73 11.79 1.26 -15.23
N ARG A 74 10.60 0.99 -14.70
CA ARG A 74 9.33 1.15 -15.42
C ARG A 74 8.68 2.52 -15.24
N ILE A 75 9.09 3.30 -14.25
CA ILE A 75 8.53 4.63 -13.96
C ILE A 75 9.66 5.66 -14.05
N ASN A 76 9.80 6.24 -15.24
CA ASN A 76 10.82 7.26 -15.47
C ASN A 76 10.47 8.55 -14.72
N ALA A 77 11.51 9.22 -14.20
CA ALA A 77 11.41 10.52 -13.54
C ALA A 77 10.54 10.56 -12.27
N LEU A 78 10.39 9.41 -11.59
CA LEU A 78 9.89 9.33 -10.22
C LEU A 78 10.95 8.67 -9.33
N TRP A 79 11.61 9.47 -8.51
CA TRP A 79 12.75 9.05 -7.70
C TRP A 79 12.32 9.16 -6.23
N ALA A 80 12.80 8.24 -5.39
CA ALA A 80 12.54 8.28 -3.95
C ALA A 80 12.97 9.63 -3.35
N LEU A 81 14.04 10.22 -3.87
CA LEU A 81 14.56 11.53 -3.45
C LEU A 81 13.58 12.69 -3.64
N ASP A 82 12.65 12.58 -4.58
CA ASP A 82 11.69 13.65 -4.89
C ASP A 82 10.30 13.39 -4.27
N THR A 83 10.06 12.19 -3.74
CA THR A 83 8.77 11.75 -3.17
C THR A 83 8.87 11.61 -1.65
N PHE A 84 7.83 11.08 -0.99
CA PHE A 84 7.95 10.69 0.42
C PHE A 84 9.00 9.58 0.64
N GLY A 85 9.43 8.89 -0.42
CA GLY A 85 10.50 7.89 -0.38
C GLY A 85 11.82 8.42 0.19
N GLN A 86 12.05 9.74 0.22
CA GLN A 86 13.22 10.34 0.86
C GLN A 86 13.24 10.10 2.37
N VAL A 87 12.06 10.00 3.00
CA VAL A 87 11.91 9.65 4.42
C VAL A 87 12.36 8.21 4.62
N ASN A 88 11.87 7.29 3.78
CA ASN A 88 12.26 5.87 3.80
C ASN A 88 13.76 5.70 3.52
N LEU A 89 14.33 6.46 2.58
CA LEU A 89 15.76 6.45 2.35
C LEU A 89 16.54 6.88 3.61
N ALA A 90 16.09 7.96 4.27
CA ALA A 90 16.74 8.49 5.46
C ALA A 90 16.62 7.54 6.67
N THR A 91 15.48 6.86 6.85
CA THR A 91 15.32 5.83 7.88
C THR A 91 16.15 4.60 7.54
N ALA A 92 16.13 4.13 6.30
CA ALA A 92 16.87 2.94 5.88
C ALA A 92 18.38 3.09 6.06
N VAL A 93 18.95 4.26 5.74
CA VAL A 93 20.38 4.53 5.95
C VAL A 93 20.77 4.43 7.43
N GLN A 94 19.88 4.88 8.33
CA GLN A 94 20.12 4.81 9.78
C GLN A 94 19.89 3.39 10.31
N ALA A 95 18.80 2.73 9.90
CA ALA A 95 18.49 1.35 10.27
C ALA A 95 19.57 0.36 9.80
N ALA A 96 20.22 0.61 8.66
CA ALA A 96 21.32 -0.23 8.19
C ALA A 96 22.59 -0.14 9.04
N ARG A 97 22.74 0.94 9.84
CA ARG A 97 23.85 1.14 10.79
C ARG A 97 23.52 0.60 12.18
N ASP A 98 22.26 0.71 12.57
CA ASP A 98 21.75 0.23 13.86
C ASP A 98 20.37 -0.41 13.65
N THR A 99 20.34 -1.75 13.59
CA THR A 99 19.12 -2.53 13.36
C THR A 99 18.24 -2.65 14.61
N ASP A 100 18.72 -2.18 15.75
CA ASP A 100 18.00 -2.21 17.04
C ASP A 100 17.58 -0.81 17.50
N ALA A 101 17.77 0.19 16.65
CA ALA A 101 17.33 1.55 16.88
C ALA A 101 15.80 1.64 17.04
N ASP A 102 15.36 2.65 17.79
CA ASP A 102 13.95 2.94 18.02
C ASP A 102 13.28 3.52 16.76
N ALA A 103 12.19 2.89 16.32
CA ALA A 103 11.52 3.23 15.06
C ALA A 103 10.93 4.65 15.08
N ASP A 104 10.32 5.06 16.20
CA ASP A 104 9.76 6.39 16.40
C ASP A 104 10.86 7.46 16.31
N ALA A 105 11.99 7.24 16.99
CA ALA A 105 13.14 8.14 16.94
C ALA A 105 13.75 8.25 15.53
N LEU A 106 13.92 7.13 14.83
CA LEU A 106 14.43 7.13 13.45
C LEU A 106 13.49 7.90 12.50
N LEU A 107 12.19 7.66 12.61
CA LEU A 107 11.20 8.34 11.78
C LEU A 107 11.13 9.83 12.10
N ALA A 108 11.10 10.20 13.38
CA ALA A 108 11.14 11.60 13.82
C ALA A 108 12.36 12.33 13.21
N ALA A 109 13.54 11.73 13.33
CA ALA A 109 14.77 12.27 12.74
C ALA A 109 14.65 12.42 11.21
N ALA A 110 14.18 11.38 10.51
CA ALA A 110 14.03 11.39 9.06
C ALA A 110 13.02 12.46 8.58
N LEU A 111 11.86 12.57 9.23
CA LEU A 111 10.84 13.59 8.94
C LEU A 111 11.39 15.01 9.07
N ARG A 112 12.26 15.25 10.06
CA ARG A 112 12.97 16.53 10.24
C ARG A 112 14.04 16.75 9.16
N THR A 113 14.91 15.78 8.95
CA THR A 113 16.05 15.89 8.02
C THR A 113 15.59 16.11 6.57
N THR A 114 14.48 15.50 6.18
CA THR A 114 13.90 15.60 4.83
C THR A 114 13.05 16.85 4.64
N GLY A 115 12.80 17.63 5.69
CA GLY A 115 11.98 18.84 5.64
C GLY A 115 10.49 18.58 5.44
N VAL A 116 10.03 17.33 5.54
CA VAL A 116 8.60 16.97 5.55
C VAL A 116 7.87 17.62 6.71
N VAL A 117 8.57 17.78 7.85
CA VAL A 117 8.07 18.48 9.03
C VAL A 117 8.82 19.80 9.20
N SER A 118 8.08 20.88 9.46
CA SER A 118 8.64 22.21 9.68
C SER A 118 9.68 22.21 10.81
N ALA A 119 10.72 23.04 10.65
CA ALA A 119 11.75 23.23 11.67
C ALA A 119 11.19 23.82 12.98
N ASP A 120 10.04 24.50 12.92
CA ASP A 120 9.41 25.15 14.07
C ASP A 120 8.66 24.19 14.99
N VAL A 121 8.41 22.95 14.55
CA VAL A 121 7.77 21.92 15.38
C VAL A 121 8.73 21.52 16.52
N GLY A 122 8.25 21.47 17.76
CA GLY A 122 9.07 21.06 18.90
C GLY A 122 9.42 19.57 18.87
N ALA A 123 10.42 19.14 19.65
CA ALA A 123 10.85 17.74 19.70
C ALA A 123 9.70 16.79 20.11
N ARG A 124 8.95 17.14 21.16
CA ARG A 124 7.81 16.35 21.63
C ARG A 124 6.68 16.24 20.60
N GLU A 125 6.40 17.32 19.88
CA GLU A 125 5.38 17.34 18.82
C GLU A 125 5.82 16.50 17.62
N LEU A 126 7.12 16.53 17.29
CA LEU A 126 7.71 15.69 16.26
C LEU A 126 7.61 14.20 16.61
N GLU A 127 7.87 13.81 17.86
CA GLU A 127 7.69 12.44 18.36
C GLU A 127 6.22 11.99 18.24
N GLN A 128 5.27 12.85 18.64
CA GLN A 128 3.83 12.57 18.50
C GLN A 128 3.41 12.39 17.04
N LEU A 129 3.95 13.22 16.16
CA LEU A 129 3.68 13.15 14.73
C LEU A 129 4.31 11.90 14.08
N ALA A 130 5.51 11.51 14.49
CA ALA A 130 6.16 10.27 14.05
C ALA A 130 5.34 9.05 14.47
N ALA A 131 4.92 8.98 15.74
CA ALA A 131 4.06 7.91 16.24
C ALA A 131 2.73 7.84 15.47
N LEU A 132 2.10 8.99 15.20
CA LEU A 132 0.90 9.05 14.37
C LEU A 132 1.14 8.50 12.96
N TRP A 133 2.29 8.77 12.34
CA TRP A 133 2.61 8.24 11.02
C TRP A 133 2.86 6.73 11.03
N LEU A 134 3.44 6.18 12.10
CA LEU A 134 3.64 4.74 12.26
C LEU A 134 2.32 3.97 12.32
N GLU A 135 1.23 4.59 12.80
CA GLU A 135 -0.11 3.99 12.74
C GLU A 135 -0.54 3.68 11.30
N LEU A 136 -0.02 4.41 10.29
CA LEU A 136 -0.38 4.21 8.89
C LEU A 136 0.13 2.87 8.34
N TYR A 137 1.25 2.33 8.85
CA TYR A 137 1.84 1.10 8.33
C TYR A 137 0.88 -0.10 8.35
N PRO A 138 0.33 -0.52 9.51
CA PRO A 138 -0.62 -1.63 9.55
C PRO A 138 -1.96 -1.33 8.85
N ILE A 139 -2.35 -0.06 8.73
CA ILE A 139 -3.53 0.35 7.95
C ILE A 139 -3.26 0.10 6.45
N ALA A 140 -2.12 0.56 5.95
CA ALA A 140 -1.74 0.45 4.55
C ALA A 140 -1.66 -1.02 4.08
N LEU A 141 -1.19 -1.93 4.93
CA LEU A 141 -1.16 -3.35 4.60
C LEU A 141 -2.57 -3.90 4.35
N ARG A 142 -3.55 -3.54 5.20
CA ARG A 142 -4.96 -3.93 5.00
C ARG A 142 -5.64 -3.17 3.86
N VAL A 143 -5.09 -2.05 3.39
CA VAL A 143 -5.57 -1.37 2.19
C VAL A 143 -5.05 -2.05 0.92
N LEU A 144 -3.73 -2.25 0.84
CA LEU A 144 -3.02 -2.63 -0.39
C LEU A 144 -3.05 -4.13 -0.71
N TYR A 145 -3.29 -4.97 0.29
CA TYR A 145 -3.27 -6.44 0.21
C TYR A 145 -4.59 -7.00 0.72
N VAL A 146 -5.00 -8.20 0.30
CA VAL A 146 -6.25 -8.86 0.73
C VAL A 146 -5.92 -10.12 1.50
N ALA A 147 -6.16 -10.14 2.81
CA ALA A 147 -5.66 -11.19 3.71
C ALA A 147 -4.15 -11.43 3.54
N GLY A 148 -3.38 -10.36 3.31
CA GLY A 148 -1.94 -10.40 3.03
C GLY A 148 -1.56 -10.79 1.59
N ASN A 149 -2.52 -11.23 0.76
CA ASN A 149 -2.25 -11.52 -0.64
C ASN A 149 -2.11 -10.24 -1.47
N VAL A 150 -1.14 -10.23 -2.39
CA VAL A 150 -0.97 -9.14 -3.36
C VAL A 150 -2.00 -9.30 -4.47
N TYR A 151 -2.92 -8.34 -4.57
CA TYR A 151 -3.92 -8.31 -5.64
C TYR A 151 -3.65 -7.21 -6.67
N ASN A 152 -2.85 -6.21 -6.30
CA ASN A 152 -2.46 -5.08 -7.14
C ASN A 152 -1.23 -5.39 -7.99
N THR A 153 -0.96 -4.55 -9.00
CA THR A 153 0.25 -4.67 -9.81
C THR A 153 1.16 -3.48 -9.53
N SER A 154 2.19 -3.66 -8.69
CA SER A 154 3.13 -2.59 -8.33
C SER A 154 2.41 -1.32 -7.86
N SER A 155 1.53 -1.41 -6.87
CA SER A 155 0.73 -0.30 -6.33
C SER A 155 -0.35 0.26 -7.27
N MET A 156 -0.52 -0.27 -8.47
CA MET A 156 -1.60 0.13 -9.37
C MET A 156 -2.87 -0.65 -9.08
N ILE A 157 -4.02 0.03 -9.11
CA ILE A 157 -5.34 -0.64 -9.11
C ILE A 157 -5.36 -1.69 -10.22
N PRO A 158 -5.84 -2.93 -9.96
CA PRO A 158 -5.81 -3.96 -10.98
C PRO A 158 -6.63 -3.59 -12.21
N ASN A 159 -6.17 -4.05 -13.36
CA ASN A 159 -6.84 -3.93 -14.65
C ASN A 159 -7.99 -4.96 -14.74
N GLY A 160 -9.04 -4.73 -13.95
CA GLY A 160 -10.23 -5.56 -13.87
C GLY A 160 -10.14 -6.73 -12.88
N VAL A 161 -11.31 -7.32 -12.60
CA VAL A 161 -11.49 -8.34 -11.55
C VAL A 161 -10.63 -9.58 -11.79
N ALA A 162 -10.57 -10.04 -13.04
CA ALA A 162 -9.83 -11.25 -13.39
C ALA A 162 -8.33 -11.11 -13.08
N GLN A 163 -7.72 -9.96 -13.35
CA GLN A 163 -6.32 -9.72 -13.02
C GLN A 163 -6.11 -9.71 -11.51
N GLY A 164 -6.91 -8.94 -10.77
CA GLY A 164 -6.79 -8.83 -9.31
C GLY A 164 -6.91 -10.19 -8.62
N TRP A 165 -7.92 -10.98 -9.01
CA TRP A 165 -8.12 -12.33 -8.49
C TRP A 165 -6.95 -13.28 -8.84
N SER A 166 -6.53 -13.27 -10.10
CA SER A 166 -5.45 -14.13 -10.58
C SER A 166 -4.12 -13.84 -9.90
N TYR A 167 -3.83 -12.56 -9.62
CA TYR A 167 -2.63 -12.16 -8.88
C TYR A 167 -2.60 -12.77 -7.49
N MET A 168 -3.70 -12.69 -6.72
CA MET A 168 -3.76 -13.24 -5.37
C MET A 168 -3.57 -14.76 -5.31
N HIS A 169 -3.93 -15.51 -6.37
CA HIS A 169 -3.76 -16.96 -6.40
C HIS A 169 -2.42 -17.45 -6.93
N MET A 170 -1.77 -16.70 -7.82
CA MET A 170 -0.56 -17.16 -8.51
C MET A 170 0.71 -16.48 -7.98
N LEU A 171 0.80 -15.18 -8.21
CA LEU A 171 2.03 -14.40 -7.99
C LEU A 171 2.05 -13.76 -6.61
N GLY A 172 0.90 -13.32 -6.12
CA GLY A 172 0.71 -12.65 -4.84
C GLY A 172 0.09 -13.52 -3.75
N GLY A 173 0.09 -14.84 -3.88
CA GLY A 173 -0.48 -15.73 -2.88
C GLY A 173 0.45 -15.98 -1.69
N MET A 174 -0.02 -15.67 -0.47
CA MET A 174 0.69 -16.00 0.78
C MET A 174 0.53 -17.46 1.19
N ARG A 175 -0.45 -18.19 0.64
CA ARG A 175 -0.70 -19.60 0.95
C ARG A 175 0.56 -20.42 0.64
N GLY A 176 1.10 -21.09 1.65
CA GLY A 176 2.33 -21.88 1.55
C GLY A 176 3.61 -21.16 1.98
N TRP A 177 3.55 -19.87 2.33
CA TRP A 177 4.67 -19.12 2.90
C TRP A 177 4.55 -18.96 4.42
N ASP A 178 3.36 -18.60 4.92
CA ASP A 178 3.09 -18.42 6.36
C ASP A 178 1.90 -19.26 6.84
N GLY A 179 2.16 -20.51 7.19
CA GLY A 179 1.18 -21.40 7.82
C GLY A 179 -0.10 -21.66 7.00
N PRO A 180 -1.03 -22.49 7.52
CA PRO A 180 -2.18 -22.96 6.74
C PRO A 180 -3.39 -22.00 6.70
N GLN A 181 -3.41 -20.90 7.47
CA GLN A 181 -4.59 -20.02 7.60
C GLN A 181 -4.42 -18.59 7.06
N ILE A 182 -3.19 -18.12 6.82
CA ILE A 182 -2.97 -16.78 6.26
C ILE A 182 -3.24 -16.80 4.75
N GLY A 183 -4.00 -15.81 4.27
CA GLY A 183 -4.27 -15.65 2.84
C GLY A 183 -5.36 -16.55 2.27
N SER A 184 -6.29 -17.05 3.09
CA SER A 184 -7.48 -17.77 2.58
C SER A 184 -8.33 -16.89 1.66
N LEU A 185 -8.76 -17.45 0.53
CA LEU A 185 -9.60 -16.81 -0.50
C LEU A 185 -10.78 -17.71 -0.88
N GLU A 186 -11.25 -18.55 0.05
CA GLU A 186 -12.35 -19.51 -0.17
C GLU A 186 -13.71 -18.78 -0.21
N VAL A 187 -13.93 -17.96 -1.24
CA VAL A 187 -15.12 -17.07 -1.38
C VAL A 187 -16.46 -17.80 -1.52
N ALA A 188 -16.42 -19.12 -1.72
CA ALA A 188 -17.59 -19.99 -1.60
C ALA A 188 -18.13 -20.03 -0.16
N ASP A 189 -17.32 -19.72 0.85
CA ASP A 189 -17.72 -19.56 2.24
C ASP A 189 -18.11 -18.09 2.53
N PRO A 190 -19.37 -17.79 2.88
CA PRO A 190 -19.80 -16.44 3.25
C PRO A 190 -19.07 -15.86 4.46
N LEU A 191 -18.59 -16.69 5.40
CA LEU A 191 -17.83 -16.21 6.56
C LEU A 191 -16.47 -15.66 6.13
N VAL A 192 -15.79 -16.34 5.22
CA VAL A 192 -14.52 -15.85 4.63
C VAL A 192 -14.75 -14.53 3.90
N VAL A 193 -15.83 -14.41 3.13
CA VAL A 193 -16.16 -13.14 2.46
C VAL A 193 -16.44 -12.03 3.48
N ALA A 194 -17.18 -12.31 4.55
CA ALA A 194 -17.44 -11.35 5.60
C ALA A 194 -16.14 -10.84 6.25
N ASP A 195 -15.20 -11.73 6.56
CA ASP A 195 -13.90 -11.37 7.14
C ASP A 195 -13.06 -10.50 6.18
N LEU A 196 -13.03 -10.85 4.89
CA LEU A 196 -12.31 -10.06 3.88
C LEU A 196 -12.92 -8.67 3.70
N LEU A 197 -14.25 -8.53 3.77
CA LEU A 197 -14.93 -7.24 3.72
C LEU A 197 -14.71 -6.42 5.01
N ALA A 198 -14.73 -7.08 6.17
CA ALA A 198 -14.45 -6.44 7.46
C ALA A 198 -13.04 -5.85 7.50
N GLU A 199 -12.03 -6.60 7.02
CA GLU A 199 -10.65 -6.10 6.88
C GLU A 199 -10.62 -4.74 6.14
N LYS A 200 -11.36 -4.63 5.03
CA LYS A 200 -11.42 -3.41 4.21
C LYS A 200 -12.20 -2.29 4.86
N ALA A 201 -13.31 -2.61 5.51
CA ALA A 201 -14.10 -1.64 6.24
C ALA A 201 -13.30 -1.02 7.39
N ASP A 202 -12.62 -1.86 8.18
CA ASP A 202 -11.78 -1.43 9.30
C ASP A 202 -10.59 -0.61 8.81
N ALA A 203 -9.91 -1.05 7.75
CA ALA A 203 -8.78 -0.31 7.18
C ALA A 203 -9.20 1.07 6.68
N LEU A 204 -10.37 1.19 6.03
CA LEU A 204 -10.89 2.47 5.59
C LEU A 204 -11.25 3.38 6.77
N ALA A 205 -11.89 2.82 7.80
CA ALA A 205 -12.28 3.57 8.99
C ALA A 205 -11.04 4.10 9.74
N ASP A 206 -10.03 3.26 9.95
CA ASP A 206 -8.78 3.62 10.59
C ASP A 206 -8.02 4.67 9.78
N TYR A 207 -7.98 4.50 8.44
CA TYR A 207 -7.37 5.49 7.55
C TYR A 207 -8.08 6.85 7.64
N VAL A 208 -9.41 6.89 7.66
CA VAL A 208 -10.17 8.15 7.80
C VAL A 208 -9.87 8.83 9.13
N ALA A 209 -9.77 8.06 10.22
CA ALA A 209 -9.40 8.59 11.53
C ALA A 209 -7.96 9.12 11.57
N TRP A 210 -7.03 8.45 10.88
CA TRP A 210 -5.65 8.89 10.68
C TRP A 210 -5.57 10.16 9.83
N ASP A 211 -6.19 10.17 8.64
CA ASP A 211 -6.17 11.29 7.69
C ASP A 211 -6.72 12.57 8.34
N ARG A 212 -7.78 12.46 9.15
CA ARG A 212 -8.32 13.61 9.90
C ARG A 212 -7.26 14.26 10.82
N ARG A 213 -6.55 13.45 11.61
CA ARG A 213 -5.49 13.95 12.50
C ARG A 213 -4.33 14.54 11.70
N MET A 214 -3.96 13.90 10.59
CA MET A 214 -2.91 14.43 9.70
C MET A 214 -3.29 15.76 9.05
N ARG A 215 -4.56 15.96 8.71
CA ARG A 215 -5.05 17.24 8.18
C ARG A 215 -4.99 18.37 9.19
N GLU A 216 -5.13 18.09 10.49
CA GLU A 216 -4.94 19.09 11.55
C GLU A 216 -3.48 19.60 11.54
N TRP A 217 -2.51 18.69 11.39
CA TRP A 217 -1.09 19.05 11.24
C TRP A 217 -0.78 19.75 9.90
N GLN A 218 -1.44 19.37 8.80
CA GLN A 218 -1.29 20.08 7.53
C GLN A 218 -1.83 21.51 7.64
N ALA A 219 -2.99 21.70 8.27
CA ALA A 219 -3.63 22.99 8.45
C ALA A 219 -2.84 23.94 9.38
N SER A 220 -2.08 23.40 10.34
CA SER A 220 -1.20 24.21 11.19
C SER A 220 0.08 24.67 10.49
N GLY A 221 0.34 24.20 9.26
CA GLY A 221 1.57 24.48 8.52
C GLY A 221 2.78 23.65 8.98
N ALA A 222 2.55 22.65 9.84
CA ALA A 222 3.60 21.76 10.33
C ALA A 222 4.10 20.78 9.25
N LEU A 223 3.27 20.46 8.26
CA LEU A 223 3.59 19.49 7.20
C LEU A 223 3.90 20.15 5.86
N ARG A 224 4.91 19.63 5.18
CA ARG A 224 5.32 19.99 3.82
C ARG A 224 5.58 18.70 3.03
N LEU A 225 4.49 18.08 2.57
CA LEU A 225 4.58 16.84 1.81
C LEU A 225 5.17 17.10 0.40
N PRO A 226 6.14 16.30 -0.05
CA PRO A 226 6.66 16.41 -1.41
C PRO A 226 5.59 16.00 -2.42
N ASP A 227 5.41 16.83 -3.45
CA ASP A 227 4.48 16.57 -4.55
C ASP A 227 5.19 16.62 -5.91
N PRO A 228 6.05 15.64 -6.22
CA PRO A 228 6.68 15.56 -7.53
C PRO A 228 5.64 15.23 -8.62
N SER A 229 4.45 14.78 -8.24
CA SER A 229 3.37 14.38 -9.14
C SER A 229 2.50 15.53 -9.62
N GLY A 230 2.54 16.67 -8.93
CA GLY A 230 1.59 17.77 -9.17
C GLY A 230 0.16 17.40 -8.80
N VAL A 231 -0.05 16.48 -7.84
CA VAL A 231 -1.40 16.12 -7.36
C VAL A 231 -2.01 17.21 -6.46
N GLY A 232 -1.20 18.18 -6.04
CA GLY A 232 -1.56 19.28 -5.15
C GLY A 232 -1.60 18.83 -3.69
N ASP A 233 -2.79 18.55 -3.18
CA ASP A 233 -2.96 18.03 -1.82
C ASP A 233 -2.68 16.52 -1.80
N VAL A 234 -1.49 16.15 -1.31
CA VAL A 234 -1.01 14.77 -1.22
C VAL A 234 -1.86 13.92 -0.26
N LEU A 235 -2.38 14.49 0.84
CA LEU A 235 -3.26 13.75 1.75
C LEU A 235 -4.62 13.50 1.09
N GLU A 236 -5.17 14.47 0.37
CA GLU A 236 -6.40 14.28 -0.40
C GLU A 236 -6.21 13.24 -1.52
N TRP A 237 -5.08 13.26 -2.21
CA TRP A 237 -4.75 12.21 -3.18
C TRP A 237 -4.64 10.84 -2.51
N SER A 238 -3.98 10.75 -1.36
CA SER A 238 -3.85 9.51 -0.59
C SER A 238 -5.23 8.95 -0.19
N SER A 239 -6.18 9.82 0.17
CA SER A 239 -7.56 9.42 0.46
C SER A 239 -8.26 8.85 -0.77
N LEU A 240 -8.11 9.44 -1.95
CA LEU A 240 -8.64 8.88 -3.20
C LEU A 240 -8.02 7.51 -3.51
N TYR A 241 -6.70 7.38 -3.33
CA TYR A 241 -5.95 6.16 -3.56
C TYR A 241 -6.43 5.03 -2.63
N VAL A 242 -6.56 5.28 -1.33
CA VAL A 242 -7.08 4.31 -0.35
C VAL A 242 -8.51 3.89 -0.68
N ARG A 243 -9.38 4.85 -1.00
CA ARG A 243 -10.78 4.57 -1.39
C ARG A 243 -10.87 3.72 -2.65
N ALA A 244 -10.00 3.94 -3.63
CA ALA A 244 -9.92 3.12 -4.84
C ALA A 244 -9.49 1.69 -4.52
N PHE A 245 -8.45 1.54 -3.70
CA PHE A 245 -7.94 0.22 -3.29
C PHE A 245 -9.02 -0.57 -2.55
N VAL A 246 -9.60 0.00 -1.50
CA VAL A 246 -10.67 -0.63 -0.72
C VAL A 246 -11.84 -1.06 -1.61
N ALA A 247 -12.40 -0.15 -2.41
CA ALA A 247 -13.54 -0.48 -3.26
C ALA A 247 -13.21 -1.51 -4.34
N SER A 248 -12.01 -1.45 -4.94
CA SER A 248 -11.60 -2.43 -5.95
C SER A 248 -11.38 -3.82 -5.36
N ALA A 249 -10.84 -3.93 -4.14
CA ALA A 249 -10.68 -5.20 -3.44
C ALA A 249 -12.04 -5.82 -3.08
N GLU A 250 -12.96 -5.04 -2.52
CA GLU A 250 -14.34 -5.48 -2.23
C GLU A 250 -15.03 -5.98 -3.52
N ILE A 251 -14.93 -5.24 -4.62
CA ILE A 251 -15.48 -5.65 -5.92
C ILE A 251 -14.88 -6.98 -6.37
N VAL A 252 -13.55 -7.14 -6.29
CA VAL A 252 -12.88 -8.39 -6.69
C VAL A 252 -13.42 -9.57 -5.89
N VAL A 253 -13.50 -9.45 -4.56
CA VAL A 253 -13.99 -10.52 -3.68
C VAL A 253 -15.45 -10.86 -3.96
N LEU A 254 -16.32 -9.84 -4.02
CA LEU A 254 -17.77 -10.03 -4.16
C LEU A 254 -18.17 -10.56 -5.54
N VAL A 255 -17.53 -10.06 -6.61
CA VAL A 255 -17.75 -10.61 -7.96
C VAL A 255 -17.32 -12.07 -8.04
N LYS A 256 -16.23 -12.43 -7.35
CA LYS A 256 -15.74 -13.80 -7.34
C LYS A 256 -16.60 -14.72 -6.48
N ALA A 257 -17.16 -14.24 -5.38
CA ALA A 257 -18.17 -14.95 -4.60
C ALA A 257 -19.42 -15.23 -5.46
N ALA A 258 -19.93 -14.21 -6.18
CA ALA A 258 -21.08 -14.30 -7.08
C ALA A 258 -20.92 -15.34 -8.22
N GLU A 259 -19.68 -15.58 -8.66
CA GLU A 259 -19.39 -16.62 -9.66
C GLU A 259 -19.44 -18.04 -9.09
N THR A 260 -19.46 -18.20 -7.76
CA THR A 260 -19.45 -19.50 -7.07
C THR A 260 -20.75 -19.82 -6.33
N ARG A 261 -21.52 -18.80 -5.96
CA ARG A 261 -22.76 -18.90 -5.19
C ARG A 261 -23.58 -17.62 -5.32
N ASP A 262 -24.83 -17.68 -4.90
CA ASP A 262 -25.63 -16.46 -4.72
C ASP A 262 -25.07 -15.61 -3.58
N LEU A 263 -25.07 -14.29 -3.81
CA LEU A 263 -24.72 -13.32 -2.79
C LEU A 263 -25.84 -13.20 -1.77
N THR A 264 -25.47 -13.05 -0.51
CA THR A 264 -26.40 -12.61 0.53
C THR A 264 -26.84 -11.17 0.25
N GLN A 265 -27.98 -10.75 0.84
CA GLN A 265 -28.44 -9.37 0.72
C GLN A 265 -27.39 -8.35 1.19
N ALA A 266 -26.63 -8.66 2.25
CA ALA A 266 -25.59 -7.79 2.77
C ALA A 266 -24.40 -7.65 1.80
N GLU A 267 -24.02 -8.73 1.12
CA GLU A 267 -22.94 -8.76 0.12
C GLU A 267 -23.33 -8.04 -1.17
N ASP A 268 -24.56 -8.22 -1.63
CA ASP A 268 -25.12 -7.52 -2.79
C ASP A 268 -25.17 -6.00 -2.54
N GLU A 269 -25.59 -5.59 -1.34
CA GLU A 269 -25.59 -4.19 -0.91
C GLU A 269 -24.16 -3.65 -0.76
N ALA A 270 -23.22 -4.45 -0.25
CA ALA A 270 -21.80 -4.08 -0.22
C ALA A 270 -21.25 -3.85 -1.63
N LEU A 271 -21.57 -4.72 -2.60
CA LEU A 271 -21.11 -4.60 -3.99
C LEU A 271 -21.63 -3.31 -4.63
N ARG A 272 -22.90 -2.93 -4.39
CA ARG A 272 -23.45 -1.64 -4.85
C ARG A 272 -22.67 -0.46 -4.26
N ARG A 273 -22.43 -0.44 -2.95
CA ARG A 273 -21.66 0.63 -2.30
C ARG A 273 -20.23 0.72 -2.82
N SER A 274 -19.56 -0.40 -3.07
CA SER A 274 -18.20 -0.42 -3.64
C SER A 274 -18.19 0.15 -5.06
N VAL A 275 -19.20 -0.17 -5.88
CA VAL A 275 -19.37 0.42 -7.23
C VAL A 275 -19.56 1.93 -7.16
N GLU A 276 -20.42 2.42 -6.28
CA GLU A 276 -20.64 3.87 -6.10
C GLU A 276 -19.37 4.59 -5.64
N ARG A 277 -18.68 4.02 -4.65
CA ARG A 277 -17.41 4.56 -4.14
C ARG A 277 -16.36 4.64 -5.25
N LEU A 278 -16.20 3.58 -6.05
CA LEU A 278 -15.21 3.55 -7.12
C LEU A 278 -15.58 4.50 -8.27
N ALA A 279 -16.87 4.65 -8.57
CA ALA A 279 -17.37 5.60 -9.55
C ALA A 279 -17.10 7.05 -9.13
N ASP A 280 -17.31 7.39 -7.85
CA ASP A 280 -16.98 8.70 -7.31
C ASP A 280 -15.47 9.00 -7.40
N VAL A 281 -14.63 8.04 -7.03
CA VAL A 281 -13.17 8.18 -7.17
C VAL A 281 -12.79 8.42 -8.63
N ARG A 282 -13.31 7.63 -9.57
CA ARG A 282 -13.07 7.79 -11.01
C ARG A 282 -13.48 9.18 -11.49
N THR A 283 -14.67 9.65 -11.13
CA THR A 283 -15.14 10.98 -11.53
C THR A 283 -14.27 12.08 -10.94
N THR A 284 -13.84 11.93 -9.69
CA THR A 284 -12.98 12.90 -9.02
C THR A 284 -11.59 12.96 -9.66
N THR A 285 -10.96 11.81 -9.93
CA THR A 285 -9.65 11.77 -10.59
C THR A 285 -9.71 12.32 -12.01
N GLN A 286 -10.72 11.97 -12.81
CA GLN A 286 -10.91 12.53 -14.15
C GLN A 286 -11.09 14.06 -14.14
N LYS A 287 -11.87 14.60 -13.20
CA LYS A 287 -12.05 16.06 -13.06
C LYS A 287 -10.75 16.76 -12.68
N ARG A 288 -9.96 16.18 -11.78
CA ARG A 288 -8.66 16.71 -11.37
C ARG A 288 -7.68 16.70 -12.52
N ASP A 289 -7.64 15.59 -13.24
CA ASP A 289 -6.74 15.41 -14.36
C ASP A 289 -6.99 16.43 -15.47
N ALA A 290 -8.26 16.70 -15.77
CA ALA A 290 -8.66 17.71 -16.74
C ALA A 290 -8.34 19.16 -16.31
N ARG A 291 -8.23 19.42 -15.00
CA ARG A 291 -7.99 20.78 -14.46
C ARG A 291 -6.51 21.09 -14.28
N ASN A 292 -5.78 20.17 -13.66
CA ASN A 292 -4.42 20.42 -13.16
C ASN A 292 -3.35 19.62 -13.91
N GLY A 293 -3.73 18.54 -14.62
CA GLY A 293 -2.80 17.68 -15.35
C GLY A 293 -1.65 17.17 -14.47
N TYR A 294 -1.94 16.29 -13.51
CA TYR A 294 -0.86 15.65 -12.74
C TYR A 294 -0.05 14.69 -13.63
N ARG A 295 1.20 14.43 -13.23
CA ARG A 295 2.14 13.60 -14.02
C ARG A 295 1.60 12.19 -14.20
N HIS A 296 2.01 11.55 -15.30
CA HIS A 296 1.49 10.27 -15.76
C HIS A 296 1.50 9.15 -14.69
N TYR A 297 2.49 9.10 -13.79
CA TYR A 297 2.56 8.07 -12.74
C TYR A 297 1.44 8.17 -11.70
N ALA A 298 0.95 9.36 -11.36
CA ALA A 298 -0.24 9.47 -10.51
C ALA A 298 -1.49 8.93 -11.24
N ARG A 299 -1.59 9.09 -12.57
CA ARG A 299 -2.65 8.44 -13.37
C ARG A 299 -2.53 6.92 -13.34
N LEU A 300 -1.32 6.37 -13.40
CA LEU A 300 -1.11 4.91 -13.38
C LEU A 300 -1.56 4.28 -12.05
N LEU A 301 -1.32 4.93 -10.92
CA LEU A 301 -1.75 4.43 -9.61
C LEU A 301 -3.28 4.29 -9.51
N VAL A 302 -4.03 5.24 -10.08
CA VAL A 302 -5.50 5.29 -10.04
C VAL A 302 -6.06 5.52 -11.45
N ASP A 303 -5.82 4.55 -12.34
CA ASP A 303 -6.17 4.65 -13.77
C ASP A 303 -7.69 4.61 -13.99
N PRO A 304 -8.31 5.65 -14.58
CA PRO A 304 -9.76 5.69 -14.79
C PRO A 304 -10.32 4.56 -15.67
N GLY A 305 -9.50 4.02 -16.58
CA GLY A 305 -9.83 2.87 -17.40
C GLY A 305 -9.91 1.60 -16.56
N HIS A 306 -8.92 1.36 -15.69
CA HIS A 306 -8.95 0.24 -14.75
C HIS A 306 -10.17 0.32 -13.82
N LEU A 307 -10.48 1.51 -13.28
CA LEU A 307 -11.67 1.71 -12.46
C LEU A 307 -12.96 1.40 -13.23
N THR A 308 -13.04 1.79 -14.50
CA THR A 308 -14.21 1.53 -15.35
C THR A 308 -14.42 0.04 -15.57
N LEU A 309 -13.37 -0.72 -15.88
CA LEU A 309 -13.47 -2.17 -16.06
C LEU A 309 -13.95 -2.89 -14.79
N MET A 310 -13.50 -2.44 -13.61
CA MET A 310 -13.99 -2.96 -12.32
C MET A 310 -15.49 -2.66 -12.12
N ILE A 311 -15.89 -1.40 -12.34
CA ILE A 311 -17.29 -0.94 -12.20
C ILE A 311 -18.21 -1.72 -13.15
N ASP A 312 -17.83 -1.86 -14.41
CA ASP A 312 -18.68 -2.49 -15.43
C ASP A 312 -18.87 -3.98 -15.15
N LYS A 313 -17.81 -4.70 -14.74
CA LYS A 313 -17.93 -6.10 -14.33
C LYS A 313 -18.81 -6.27 -13.09
N ALA A 314 -18.67 -5.40 -12.08
CA ALA A 314 -19.51 -5.42 -10.89
C ALA A 314 -20.99 -5.18 -11.22
N ARG A 315 -21.29 -4.18 -12.07
CA ARG A 315 -22.66 -3.90 -12.53
C ARG A 315 -23.27 -5.03 -13.34
N SER A 316 -22.49 -5.63 -14.23
CA SER A 316 -22.94 -6.82 -14.97
C SER A 316 -23.30 -7.96 -14.02
N THR A 317 -22.52 -8.15 -12.95
CA THR A 317 -22.76 -9.18 -11.95
C THR A 317 -24.06 -8.91 -11.18
N LEU A 318 -24.26 -7.68 -10.70
CA LEU A 318 -25.50 -7.23 -10.05
C LEU A 318 -26.74 -7.41 -10.93
N ALA A 319 -26.62 -7.15 -12.24
CA ALA A 319 -27.74 -7.29 -13.18
C ALA A 319 -28.17 -8.75 -13.38
N THR A 320 -27.23 -9.70 -13.35
CA THR A 320 -27.53 -11.13 -13.50
C THR A 320 -28.28 -11.69 -12.27
N HIS A 321 -28.02 -11.18 -11.06
CA HIS A 321 -28.73 -11.61 -9.85
C HIS A 321 -30.16 -11.09 -9.72
N LEU A 322 -30.58 -10.08 -10.50
CA LEU A 322 -31.96 -9.56 -10.47
C LEU A 322 -32.93 -10.35 -11.37
N VAL A 323 -32.42 -11.30 -12.17
CA VAL A 323 -33.21 -12.06 -13.17
C VAL A 323 -33.52 -13.50 -12.72
N ASN A 324 -32.90 -13.95 -11.62
CA ASN A 324 -33.18 -15.25 -10.98
C ASN A 324 -33.94 -15.05 -9.66
#